data_AF-A0A6N6JQQ3-F1
#
_entry.id   AF-A0A6N6JQQ3-F1
#
_cell.length_a   1.000
_cell.length_b   1.000
_cell.length_c   1.000
_cell.angle_alpha   90.00
_cell.angle_beta   90.00
_cell.angle_gamma   90.00
#
_symmetry.space_group_name_H-M   'P 1'
#
loop_
_entity.id
_entity.type
_entity.pdbx_description
1 polymer ?
#
loop_
_entity_poly.entity_id
_entity_poly.type
_entity_poly.pdbx_seq_one_letter_code
_entity_poly.pdbx_strand_id
1 'polypeptide(L)'
;MDLKRRLQSLATMESQYPHVLSVYLRCREGGHDRRKENLIFVKNRAAEIERVLGDDAKGRDFLRAAIEKVNLIREQEVKPNVIGLALFLKGGEVVERFETAVPFEDQVAYRRFPWVAQLAFVAEEF
;
A
#
# COMPACT_ATOMS: atom_id res chain seq x y z
N MET A 1 8.52 16.73 -11.09
CA MET A 1 9.49 16.23 -10.09
C MET A 1 9.61 14.73 -10.29
N ASP A 2 10.85 14.25 -10.36
CA ASP A 2 11.27 13.00 -11.01
C ASP A 2 10.76 11.74 -10.28
N LEU A 3 9.88 10.96 -10.94
CA LEU A 3 9.39 9.67 -10.46
C LEU A 3 10.55 8.76 -10.02
N LYS A 4 11.65 8.80 -10.77
CA LYS A 4 12.87 8.04 -10.50
C LYS A 4 13.47 8.38 -9.14
N ARG A 5 13.52 9.66 -8.76
CA ARG A 5 14.04 10.09 -7.45
C ARG A 5 13.16 9.63 -6.29
N ARG A 6 11.83 9.70 -6.46
CA ARG A 6 10.87 9.21 -5.45
C ARG A 6 11.01 7.70 -5.26
N LEU A 7 11.12 6.95 -6.35
CA LEU A 7 11.34 5.50 -6.30
C LEU A 7 12.67 5.13 -5.67
N GLN A 8 13.75 5.84 -6.01
CA GLN A 8 15.06 5.64 -5.39
C GLN A 8 15.03 5.94 -3.89
N SER A 9 14.40 7.04 -3.48
CA SER A 9 14.23 7.38 -2.07
C SER A 9 13.42 6.32 -1.32
N LEU A 10 12.37 5.79 -1.93
CA LEU A 10 11.55 4.75 -1.33
C LEU A 10 12.28 3.41 -1.27
N ALA A 11 12.97 3.01 -2.33
CA ALA A 11 13.71 1.74 -2.39
C ALA A 11 14.87 1.67 -1.40
N THR A 12 15.44 2.82 -1.03
CA THR A 12 16.52 2.92 -0.03
C THR A 12 16.01 3.16 1.39
N MET A 13 14.68 3.32 1.57
CA MET A 13 14.10 3.54 2.88
C MET A 13 14.17 2.27 3.72
N GLU A 14 14.67 2.43 4.93
CA GLU A 14 14.68 1.40 5.95
C GLU A 14 13.79 1.81 7.14
N SER A 15 13.02 0.86 7.65
CA SER A 15 12.24 1.05 8.87
C SER A 15 12.79 0.21 10.01
N GLN A 16 13.24 0.88 11.08
CA GLN A 16 13.34 0.25 12.39
C GLN A 16 11.94 0.04 12.94
N TYR A 17 11.70 -1.14 13.51
CA TYR A 17 10.38 -1.66 13.85
C TYR A 17 9.43 -0.63 14.51
N PRO A 18 8.18 -0.47 14.05
CA PRO A 18 7.44 -1.31 13.10
C PRO A 18 7.93 -1.23 11.65
N HIS A 19 7.63 -2.27 10.87
CA HIS A 19 8.02 -2.38 9.47
C HIS A 19 7.15 -1.49 8.56
N VAL A 20 7.52 -1.38 7.28
CA VAL A 20 6.75 -0.64 6.29
C VAL A 20 5.59 -1.51 5.81
N LEU A 21 4.39 -0.94 5.78
CA LEU A 21 3.25 -1.53 5.08
C LEU A 21 3.22 -1.00 3.65
N SER A 22 3.44 -1.87 2.68
CA SER A 22 3.28 -1.60 1.26
C SER A 22 1.96 -2.18 0.77
N VAL A 23 1.11 -1.35 0.18
CA VAL A 23 -0.21 -1.72 -0.32
C VAL A 23 -0.32 -1.31 -1.78
N TYR A 24 -0.68 -2.25 -2.63
CA TYR A 24 -0.97 -2.08 -4.05
C TYR A 24 -2.41 -2.47 -4.29
N LEU A 25 -3.16 -1.63 -4.97
CA LEU A 25 -4.56 -1.85 -5.28
C LEU A 25 -4.85 -1.49 -6.73
N ARG A 26 -5.64 -2.34 -7.38
CA ARG A 26 -6.37 -2.01 -8.58
C ARG A 26 -7.60 -1.20 -8.20
N CYS A 27 -7.66 0.05 -8.63
CA CYS A 27 -8.74 0.97 -8.33
C CYS A 27 -9.85 0.96 -9.40
N ARG A 28 -9.53 0.60 -10.65
CA ARG A 28 -10.49 0.71 -11.75
C ARG A 28 -10.52 -0.51 -12.66
N GLU A 29 -11.54 -1.33 -12.41
CA GLU A 29 -12.31 -2.19 -13.31
C GLU A 29 -13.54 -2.62 -12.50
N GLY A 30 -14.76 -2.20 -12.88
CA GLY A 30 -16.01 -2.67 -12.25
C GLY A 30 -16.70 -1.78 -11.17
N GLY A 31 -16.32 -0.51 -10.97
CA GLY A 31 -17.11 0.41 -10.13
C GLY A 31 -17.21 0.06 -8.63
N HIS A 32 -18.40 0.20 -8.03
CA HIS A 32 -18.66 0.05 -6.58
C HIS A 32 -18.21 -1.31 -6.03
N ASP A 33 -18.26 -2.36 -6.86
CA ASP A 33 -17.84 -3.72 -6.48
C ASP A 33 -16.35 -3.80 -6.21
N ARG A 34 -15.51 -3.08 -6.98
CA ARG A 34 -14.06 -3.04 -6.76
C ARG A 34 -13.69 -2.46 -5.40
N ARG A 35 -14.41 -1.45 -4.90
CA ARG A 35 -14.15 -0.89 -3.57
C ARG A 35 -14.40 -1.93 -2.47
N LYS A 36 -15.46 -2.73 -2.62
CA LYS A 36 -15.78 -3.81 -1.69
C LYS A 36 -14.76 -4.94 -1.77
N GLU A 37 -14.36 -5.35 -2.97
CA GLU A 37 -13.30 -6.35 -3.20
C GLU A 37 -11.99 -5.92 -2.55
N ASN A 38 -11.54 -4.68 -2.79
CA ASN A 38 -10.33 -4.13 -2.17
C ASN A 38 -10.44 -4.12 -0.64
N LEU A 39 -11.63 -3.87 -0.07
CA LEU A 39 -11.82 -3.91 1.38
C LEU A 39 -11.60 -5.30 1.93
N ILE A 40 -12.23 -6.30 1.28
CA ILE A 40 -12.15 -7.70 1.67
C ILE A 40 -10.71 -8.17 1.54
N PHE A 41 -10.04 -7.86 0.42
CA PHE A 41 -8.65 -8.20 0.17
C PHE A 41 -7.73 -7.65 1.26
N VAL A 42 -7.79 -6.34 1.52
CA VAL A 42 -6.93 -5.68 2.51
C VAL A 42 -7.16 -6.24 3.91
N LYS A 43 -8.43 -6.47 4.30
CA LYS A 43 -8.77 -7.07 5.61
C LYS A 43 -8.26 -8.51 5.75
N ASN A 44 -8.43 -9.33 4.72
CA ASN A 44 -7.95 -10.72 4.75
C ASN A 44 -6.44 -10.75 4.89
N ARG A 45 -5.72 -9.92 4.13
CA ARG A 45 -4.26 -9.89 4.19
C ARG A 45 -3.74 -9.29 5.49
N ALA A 46 -4.44 -8.31 6.06
CA ALA A 46 -4.14 -7.80 7.39
C ALA A 46 -4.28 -8.90 8.45
N ALA A 47 -5.36 -9.67 8.44
CA ALA A 47 -5.56 -10.78 9.37
C ALA A 47 -4.46 -11.85 9.26
N GLU A 48 -3.98 -12.13 8.05
CA GLU A 48 -2.86 -13.03 7.84
C GLU A 48 -1.55 -12.48 8.42
N ILE A 49 -1.29 -11.18 8.26
CA ILE A 49 -0.11 -10.53 8.85
C ILE A 49 -0.24 -10.49 10.38
N GLU A 50 -1.41 -10.18 10.94
CA GLU A 50 -1.65 -10.21 12.39
C GLU A 50 -1.34 -11.59 12.98
N ARG A 51 -1.69 -12.69 12.30
CA ARG A 51 -1.35 -14.05 12.74
C ARG A 51 0.16 -14.28 12.78
N VAL A 52 0.91 -13.77 11.81
CA VAL A 52 2.38 -13.87 11.77
C VAL A 52 3.02 -13.04 12.88
N LEU A 53 2.42 -11.90 13.23
CA LEU A 53 2.90 -11.04 14.32
C LEU A 53 2.67 -11.65 15.71
N GLY A 54 1.72 -12.58 15.85
CA GLY A 54 1.46 -13.28 17.11
C GLY A 54 1.16 -12.30 18.26
N ASP A 55 1.99 -12.34 19.30
CA ASP A 55 1.82 -11.52 20.51
C ASP A 55 2.42 -10.12 20.42
N ASP A 56 3.02 -9.75 19.29
CA ASP A 56 3.58 -8.42 19.09
C ASP A 56 2.49 -7.35 19.04
N ALA A 57 2.20 -6.74 20.19
CA ALA A 57 1.20 -5.68 20.32
C ALA A 57 1.54 -4.46 19.45
N LYS A 58 2.81 -4.02 19.45
CA LYS A 58 3.24 -2.84 18.71
C LYS A 58 3.04 -3.00 17.20
N GLY A 59 3.35 -4.19 16.67
CA GLY A 59 3.12 -4.52 15.27
C GLY A 59 1.65 -4.54 14.87
N ARG A 60 0.83 -5.17 15.71
CA ARG A 60 -0.61 -5.28 15.47
C ARG A 60 -1.30 -3.92 15.53
N ASP A 61 -0.97 -3.10 16.51
CA ASP A 61 -1.52 -1.74 16.65
C ASP A 61 -1.12 -0.87 15.44
N PHE A 62 0.14 -0.94 15.01
CA PHE A 62 0.59 -0.28 13.80
C PHE A 62 -0.18 -0.75 12.56
N LEU A 63 -0.31 -2.08 12.38
CA LEU A 63 -0.99 -2.65 11.23
C LEU A 63 -2.44 -2.17 11.17
N ARG A 64 -3.17 -2.21 12.29
CA ARG A 64 -4.56 -1.74 12.37
C ARG A 64 -4.70 -0.28 11.96
N ALA A 65 -3.89 0.60 12.56
CA ALA A 65 -3.88 2.02 12.21
C ALA A 65 -3.55 2.27 10.73
N ALA A 66 -2.58 1.53 10.19
CA ALA A 66 -2.19 1.63 8.78
C ALA A 66 -3.33 1.16 7.84
N ILE A 67 -4.03 0.07 8.18
CA ILE A 67 -5.18 -0.41 7.40
C ILE A 67 -6.35 0.57 7.43
N GLU A 68 -6.64 1.17 8.57
CA GLU A 68 -7.66 2.23 8.67
C GLU A 68 -7.31 3.41 7.76
N LYS A 69 -6.05 3.84 7.76
CA LYS A 69 -5.56 4.91 6.89
C LYS A 69 -5.68 4.56 5.41
N VAL A 70 -5.35 3.33 5.02
CA VAL A 70 -5.51 2.82 3.64
C VAL A 70 -6.98 2.88 3.21
N ASN A 71 -7.90 2.46 4.07
CA ASN A 71 -9.33 2.48 3.78
C ASN A 71 -9.86 3.92 3.61
N LEU A 72 -9.44 4.84 4.48
CA LEU A 72 -9.81 6.25 4.40
C LEU A 72 -9.37 6.87 3.06
N ILE A 73 -8.11 6.68 2.67
CA ILE A 73 -7.55 7.21 1.42
C ILE A 73 -8.31 6.67 0.22
N ARG A 74 -8.55 5.35 0.21
CA ARG A 74 -9.29 4.67 -0.85
C ARG A 74 -10.71 5.23 -1.01
N GLU A 75 -11.38 5.58 0.08
CA GLU A 75 -12.76 6.07 0.06
C GLU A 75 -12.88 7.54 -0.33
N GLN A 76 -11.97 8.38 0.18
CA GLN A 76 -12.15 9.84 0.14
C GLN A 76 -11.20 10.56 -0.81
N GLU A 77 -10.06 9.97 -1.15
CA GLU A 77 -8.97 10.72 -1.77
C GLU A 77 -8.56 10.21 -3.17
N VAL A 78 -9.05 9.05 -3.63
CA VAL A 78 -8.66 8.49 -4.93
C VAL A 78 -9.45 9.17 -6.05
N LYS A 79 -8.72 9.79 -7.00
CA LYS A 79 -9.34 10.46 -8.16
C LYS A 79 -9.99 9.44 -9.12
N PRO A 80 -11.05 9.81 -9.85
CA PRO A 80 -11.77 8.89 -10.74
C PRO A 80 -10.95 8.29 -11.89
N ASN A 81 -9.85 8.94 -12.28
CA ASN A 81 -8.97 8.49 -13.35
C ASN A 81 -7.84 7.56 -12.88
N VAL A 82 -7.72 7.30 -11.57
CA VAL A 82 -6.69 6.42 -11.00
C VAL A 82 -7.10 4.97 -11.22
N ILE A 83 -6.24 4.20 -11.88
CA ILE A 83 -6.42 2.77 -12.17
C ILE A 83 -5.61 1.91 -11.20
N GLY A 84 -4.41 2.36 -10.83
CA GLY A 84 -3.59 1.72 -9.80
C GLY A 84 -3.25 2.70 -8.67
N LEU A 85 -3.31 2.21 -7.43
CA LEU A 85 -2.89 2.92 -6.24
C LEU A 85 -1.83 2.12 -5.50
N ALA A 86 -0.68 2.75 -5.22
CA ALA A 86 0.31 2.22 -4.30
C ALA A 86 0.47 3.15 -3.10
N LEU A 87 0.40 2.60 -1.89
CA LEU A 87 0.56 3.29 -0.62
C LEU A 87 1.68 2.65 0.19
N PHE A 88 2.53 3.49 0.77
CA PHE A 88 3.61 3.07 1.66
C PHE A 88 3.41 3.76 2.99
N LEU A 89 3.26 2.97 4.06
CA LEU A 89 2.98 3.49 5.39
C LEU A 89 4.07 3.08 6.37
N LYS A 90 4.50 4.03 7.20
CA LYS A 90 5.49 3.87 8.27
C LYS A 90 5.08 4.74 9.46
N GLY A 91 5.12 4.20 10.67
CA GLY A 91 4.72 4.94 11.88
C GLY A 91 3.28 5.47 11.89
N GLY A 92 2.34 4.88 11.12
CA GLY A 92 0.96 5.35 10.98
C GLY A 92 0.78 6.42 9.91
N GLU A 93 1.86 6.88 9.30
CA GLU A 93 1.85 7.93 8.28
C GLU A 93 2.09 7.35 6.89
N VAL A 94 1.50 7.99 5.87
CA VAL A 94 1.80 7.68 4.47
C VAL A 94 3.10 8.38 4.11
N VAL A 95 4.14 7.60 3.88
CA VAL A 95 5.45 8.14 3.48
C VAL A 95 5.52 8.38 1.98
N GLU A 96 4.85 7.54 1.19
CA GLU A 96 4.77 7.70 -0.26
C GLU A 96 3.42 7.19 -0.80
N ARG A 97 2.96 7.83 -1.87
CA ARG A 97 1.73 7.51 -2.60
C ARG A 97 1.96 7.62 -4.10
N PHE A 98 1.62 6.57 -4.84
CA PHE A 98 1.65 6.59 -6.30
C PHE A 98 0.26 6.29 -6.84
N GLU A 99 -0.14 7.11 -7.80
CA GLU A 99 -1.38 6.96 -8.55
C GLU A 99 -1.01 6.77 -10.01
N THR A 100 -1.54 5.72 -10.63
CA THR A 100 -1.17 5.31 -11.98
C THR A 100 -2.42 5.16 -12.85
N ALA A 101 -2.24 5.38 -14.15
CA ALA A 101 -3.25 5.06 -15.16
C ALA A 101 -3.19 3.59 -15.63
N VAL A 102 -2.22 2.82 -15.12
CA VAL A 102 -2.11 1.37 -15.33
C VAL A 102 -2.48 0.62 -14.04
N PRO A 103 -3.12 -0.56 -14.13
CA PRO A 103 -3.52 -1.32 -12.96
C PRO A 103 -2.31 -1.95 -12.25
N PHE A 104 -2.38 -2.03 -10.92
CA PHE A 104 -1.53 -2.91 -10.14
C PHE A 104 -2.16 -4.29 -9.95
N GLU A 105 -1.34 -5.25 -9.54
CA GLU A 105 -1.82 -6.47 -8.89
C GLU A 105 -2.08 -6.17 -7.41
N ASP A 106 -3.25 -6.58 -6.91
CA ASP A 106 -3.60 -6.37 -5.51
C ASP A 106 -2.60 -7.09 -4.60
N GLN A 107 -1.89 -6.31 -3.77
CA GLN A 107 -0.82 -6.85 -2.93
C GLN A 107 -0.70 -6.06 -1.62
N VAL A 108 -0.47 -6.77 -0.51
CA VAL A 108 -0.07 -6.16 0.77
C VAL A 108 1.16 -6.88 1.32
N ALA A 109 2.16 -6.11 1.71
CA ALA A 109 3.40 -6.60 2.31
C ALA A 109 3.77 -5.76 3.54
N TYR A 110 4.20 -6.42 4.61
CA TYR A 110 4.72 -5.78 5.83
C TYR A 110 6.18 -6.19 6.03
N ARG A 111 7.12 -5.30 5.70
CA ARG A 111 8.56 -5.61 5.59
C ARG A 111 9.46 -4.45 6.02
N ARG A 112 10.67 -4.77 6.46
CA ARG A 112 11.70 -3.78 6.86
C ARG A 112 11.98 -2.74 5.76
N PHE A 113 11.98 -3.19 4.51
CA PHE A 113 12.13 -2.36 3.32
C PHE A 113 10.79 -2.31 2.57
N PRO A 114 10.42 -1.15 1.99
CA PRO A 114 9.26 -1.03 1.11
C PRO A 114 9.31 -2.05 -0.03
N TRP A 115 8.19 -2.72 -0.29
CA TRP A 115 8.07 -3.60 -1.44
C TRP A 115 7.80 -2.75 -2.68
N VAL A 116 8.81 -2.46 -3.50
CA VAL A 116 8.72 -1.55 -4.67
C VAL A 116 8.61 -2.25 -6.02
N ALA A 117 8.50 -3.59 -6.04
CA ALA A 117 8.62 -4.38 -7.26
C ALA A 117 7.67 -3.92 -8.38
N GLN A 118 6.39 -3.72 -8.08
CA GLN A 118 5.40 -3.31 -9.09
C GLN A 118 5.64 -1.89 -9.62
N LEU A 119 6.21 -1.00 -8.81
CA LEU A 119 6.54 0.36 -9.26
C LEU A 119 7.72 0.38 -10.23
N ALA A 120 8.69 -0.53 -10.08
CA ALA A 120 9.81 -0.64 -11.01
C ALA A 120 9.31 -0.98 -12.43
N PHE A 121 8.37 -1.93 -12.54
CA PHE A 121 7.75 -2.27 -13.83
C PHE A 121 7.01 -1.08 -14.46
N VAL A 122 6.20 -0.35 -13.68
CA VAL A 122 5.48 0.80 -14.20
C VAL A 122 6.42 1.93 -14.64
N ALA A 123 7.55 2.13 -13.93
CA ALA A 123 8.52 3.16 -14.29
C ALA A 123 9.30 2.86 -15.58
N GLU A 124 9.32 1.63 -16.06
CA GLU A 124 9.90 1.26 -17.35
C GLU A 124 8.95 1.55 -18.53
N GLU A 125 7.64 1.67 -18.29
CA GLU A 125 6.64 1.97 -19.31
C GLU A 125 6.43 3.47 -19.59
N PHE A 126 7.10 4.37 -18.84
CA PHE A 126 7.05 5.83 -18.98
C PHE A 126 8.40 6.43 -19.32
#